data_AF-A0A0D2EHH2-F1
#
_entry.id   AF-A0A0D2EHH2-F1
#
_cell.length_a   1.000
_cell.length_b   1.000
_cell.length_c   1.000
_cell.angle_alpha   90.00
_cell.angle_beta   90.00
_cell.angle_gamma   90.00
#
_symmetry.space_group_name_H-M   'P 1'
#
loop_
_entity.id
_entity.type
_entity.pdbx_description
1 polymer ?
#
loop_
_entity_poly.entity_id
_entity_poly.type
_entity_poly.pdbx_seq_one_letter_code
_entity_poly.pdbx_strand_id
1 'polypeptide(L)'
;MEDDAAFNSDLVLELLNSPSRTVFRTEEERHPWRGRRLGPFNRPLLRLLDRHSGSQPDENGRMRSRARPERLDTFISRQTSLNIHIDHGNWTPTPHISFTDSPDEVERLASLRGRRHRGPFTLTVIDPDERIRKGLPVLNVGREMEEYNVRDPYINVGYSHHYICLWEVTPGEVVGHWKWEAIVMNENWYEEIIIPAFSRAQQARAARNLLNLFDCLSLSNDPTDPSNLFHEERESPSEEKNSSRTSMTNLSMNTTIPKTHSTLSRISIGQGTADERKRLTSCDDMIKMREEIGKKQKVLHCLH
;
A
#
# COMPACT_ATOMS: atom_id res chain seq x y z
N MET A 1 -26.90 -9.30 -13.58
CA MET A 1 -26.24 -9.71 -12.34
C MET A 1 -24.96 -10.41 -12.76
N GLU A 2 -23.90 -9.63 -12.97
CA GLU A 2 -22.56 -10.20 -13.21
C GLU A 2 -22.02 -10.64 -11.85
N ASP A 3 -21.41 -11.82 -11.81
CA ASP A 3 -20.89 -12.49 -10.61
C ASP A 3 -20.15 -11.53 -9.68
N ASP A 4 -20.62 -11.44 -8.43
CA ASP A 4 -19.94 -10.74 -7.32
C ASP A 4 -18.69 -11.48 -6.82
N ALA A 5 -18.27 -12.53 -7.54
CA ALA A 5 -17.09 -13.30 -7.26
C ALA A 5 -15.90 -12.36 -7.05
N ALA A 6 -15.34 -12.41 -5.84
CA ALA A 6 -14.18 -11.62 -5.47
C ALA A 6 -13.01 -11.99 -6.39
N PHE A 7 -12.25 -10.99 -6.82
CA PHE A 7 -11.08 -11.19 -7.65
C PHE A 7 -10.07 -12.08 -6.90
N ASN A 8 -9.90 -13.33 -7.35
CA ASN A 8 -9.14 -14.34 -6.64
C ASN A 8 -7.76 -14.59 -7.28
N SER A 9 -6.89 -15.26 -6.53
CA SER A 9 -5.51 -15.58 -6.95
C SER A 9 -5.44 -16.36 -8.27
N ASP A 10 -6.42 -17.22 -8.54
CA ASP A 10 -6.42 -18.10 -9.72
C ASP A 10 -6.77 -17.31 -10.99
N LEU A 11 -7.73 -16.40 -10.91
CA LEU A 11 -8.02 -15.48 -12.00
C LEU A 11 -6.82 -14.58 -12.31
N VAL A 12 -6.10 -14.12 -11.28
CA VAL A 12 -4.87 -13.34 -11.46
C VAL A 12 -3.80 -14.16 -12.18
N LEU A 13 -3.65 -15.43 -11.82
CA LEU A 13 -2.76 -16.34 -12.53
C LEU A 13 -3.14 -16.46 -13.99
N GLU A 14 -4.42 -16.61 -14.29
CA GLU A 14 -4.91 -16.73 -15.67
C GLU A 14 -4.63 -15.46 -16.49
N LEU A 15 -4.79 -14.29 -15.89
CA LEU A 15 -4.56 -13.00 -16.56
C LEU A 15 -3.07 -12.66 -16.75
N LEU A 16 -2.18 -13.19 -15.91
CA LEU A 16 -0.74 -12.94 -15.98
C LEU A 16 0.05 -14.04 -16.70
N ASN A 17 -0.48 -15.26 -16.79
CA ASN A 17 0.21 -16.36 -17.46
C ASN A 17 -0.44 -16.65 -18.80
N SER A 18 0.37 -16.73 -19.85
CA SER A 18 -0.08 -17.16 -21.16
C SER A 18 -0.63 -18.60 -21.07
N PRO A 19 -1.79 -18.91 -21.67
CA PRO A 19 -2.32 -20.26 -21.66
C PRO A 19 -1.57 -21.15 -22.67
N SER A 20 -0.85 -20.53 -23.61
CA SER A 20 -0.05 -21.23 -24.61
C SER A 20 1.31 -21.60 -24.00
N ARG A 21 1.54 -22.90 -23.84
CA ARG A 21 2.87 -23.45 -23.55
C ARG A 21 3.79 -23.20 -24.75
N THR A 22 4.47 -22.06 -24.73
CA THR A 22 5.54 -21.76 -25.68
C THR A 22 6.86 -22.34 -25.17
N VAL A 23 7.78 -22.66 -26.09
CA VAL A 23 9.17 -23.04 -25.73
C VAL A 23 9.89 -21.88 -25.03
N PHE A 24 9.43 -20.65 -25.26
CA PHE A 24 9.95 -19.44 -24.63
C PHE A 24 9.35 -19.24 -23.24
N ARG A 25 10.17 -18.72 -22.33
CA ARG A 25 9.71 -18.26 -21.01
C ARG A 25 8.64 -17.18 -21.15
N THR A 26 7.56 -17.30 -20.39
CA THR A 26 6.49 -16.31 -20.33
C THR A 26 7.00 -14.99 -19.72
N GLU A 27 6.23 -13.92 -19.88
CA GLU A 27 6.60 -12.64 -19.28
C GLU A 27 6.64 -12.73 -17.75
N GLU A 28 5.68 -13.42 -17.14
CA GLU A 28 5.64 -13.63 -15.69
C GLU A 28 6.84 -14.45 -15.17
N GLU A 29 7.41 -15.35 -15.99
CA GLU A 29 8.64 -16.08 -15.63
C GLU A 29 9.91 -15.24 -15.74
N ARG A 30 9.92 -14.21 -16.60
CA ARG A 30 11.07 -13.31 -16.80
C ARG A 30 11.06 -12.16 -15.82
N HIS A 31 9.91 -11.50 -15.70
CA HIS A 31 9.66 -10.36 -14.82
C HIS A 31 8.37 -10.62 -14.03
N PRO A 32 8.46 -11.39 -12.94
CA PRO A 32 7.29 -11.77 -12.16
C PRO A 32 6.66 -10.56 -11.49
N TRP A 33 5.38 -10.34 -11.73
CA TRP A 33 4.57 -9.40 -10.96
C TRP A 33 4.04 -10.04 -9.68
N ARG A 34 3.71 -11.35 -9.71
CA ARG A 34 3.39 -12.13 -8.52
C ARG A 34 4.67 -12.60 -7.85
N GLY A 35 4.71 -12.54 -6.52
CA GLY A 35 5.83 -13.10 -5.77
C GLY A 35 7.14 -12.32 -5.91
N ARG A 36 7.14 -11.16 -6.60
CA ARG A 36 8.22 -10.17 -6.44
C ARG A 36 8.27 -9.84 -4.95
N ARG A 37 9.35 -10.24 -4.30
CA ARG A 37 9.59 -9.99 -2.87
C ARG A 37 9.86 -8.50 -2.68
N LEU A 38 8.83 -7.69 -2.80
CA LEU A 38 8.79 -6.45 -2.06
C LEU A 38 8.86 -6.88 -0.60
N GLY A 39 9.82 -6.32 0.14
CA GLY A 39 9.84 -6.51 1.58
C GLY A 39 8.49 -6.09 2.19
N PRO A 40 8.20 -6.49 3.44
CA PRO A 40 6.99 -6.05 4.11
C PRO A 40 6.87 -4.52 4.02
N PHE A 41 5.68 -4.05 3.68
CA PHE A 41 5.42 -2.63 3.58
C PHE A 41 5.28 -2.03 4.98
N ASN A 42 6.29 -1.25 5.38
CA ASN A 42 6.25 -0.53 6.65
C ASN A 42 5.36 0.73 6.59
N ARG A 43 4.70 0.99 5.45
CA ARG A 43 3.88 2.17 5.20
C ARG A 43 2.64 1.78 4.39
N PRO A 44 1.49 2.44 4.63
CA PRO A 44 0.32 2.24 3.82
C PRO A 44 0.46 2.89 2.44
N LEU A 45 -0.40 2.47 1.51
CA LEU A 45 -0.57 3.15 0.23
C LEU A 45 -1.79 4.08 0.29
N LEU A 46 -1.63 5.27 -0.28
CA LEU A 46 -2.54 6.41 -0.19
C LEU A 46 -3.12 6.73 -1.57
N ARG A 47 -4.41 7.06 -1.63
CA ARG A 47 -5.06 7.54 -2.87
C ARG A 47 -6.02 8.67 -2.55
N LEU A 48 -5.75 9.85 -3.11
CA LEU A 48 -6.65 10.99 -3.04
C LEU A 48 -7.70 10.93 -4.15
N LEU A 49 -8.96 10.87 -3.76
CA LEU A 49 -10.12 10.77 -4.63
C LEU A 49 -10.89 12.09 -4.66
N ASP A 50 -11.50 12.40 -5.81
CA ASP A 50 -12.61 13.34 -5.93
C ASP A 50 -13.63 12.76 -6.91
N ARG A 51 -14.70 13.52 -7.19
CA ARG A 51 -15.77 13.10 -8.11
C ARG A 51 -15.32 12.76 -9.54
N HIS A 52 -14.14 13.23 -9.96
CA HIS A 52 -13.56 12.97 -11.28
C HIS A 52 -12.48 11.87 -11.26
N SER A 53 -12.16 11.33 -10.09
CA SER A 53 -11.28 10.17 -10.00
C SER A 53 -11.96 8.94 -10.58
N GLY A 54 -11.24 8.18 -11.39
CA GLY A 54 -11.62 6.81 -11.74
C GLY A 54 -11.44 5.87 -10.54
N SER A 55 -12.04 4.69 -10.61
CA SER A 55 -11.87 3.63 -9.61
C SER A 55 -12.25 4.09 -8.21
N GLN A 56 -13.40 4.75 -8.09
CA GLN A 56 -13.97 5.09 -6.79
C GLN A 56 -14.48 3.82 -6.10
N PRO A 57 -14.47 3.77 -4.76
CA PRO A 57 -15.11 2.68 -4.02
C PRO A 57 -16.60 2.61 -4.37
N ASP A 58 -17.09 1.39 -4.60
CA ASP A 58 -18.53 1.13 -4.70
C ASP A 58 -19.20 1.07 -3.33
N GLU A 59 -20.49 0.74 -3.29
CA GLU A 59 -21.29 0.62 -2.06
C GLU A 59 -20.73 -0.41 -1.08
N ASN A 60 -19.99 -1.40 -1.59
CA ASN A 60 -19.33 -2.43 -0.79
C ASN A 60 -17.91 -2.03 -0.36
N GLY A 61 -17.42 -0.85 -0.76
CA GLY A 61 -16.06 -0.38 -0.50
C GLY A 61 -15.00 -0.96 -1.41
N ARG A 62 -15.40 -1.63 -2.51
CA ARG A 62 -14.49 -2.24 -3.49
C ARG A 62 -14.13 -1.20 -4.55
N MET A 63 -12.86 -1.09 -4.90
CA MET A 63 -12.38 -0.19 -5.96
C MET A 63 -12.00 -1.03 -7.18
N ARG A 64 -12.71 -0.87 -8.29
CA ARG A 64 -12.40 -1.56 -9.56
C ARG A 64 -11.64 -0.65 -10.51
N SER A 65 -10.68 -1.20 -11.24
CA SER A 65 -10.00 -0.50 -12.34
C SER A 65 -11.03 -0.08 -13.39
N ARG A 66 -10.72 0.94 -14.18
CA ARG A 66 -11.66 1.42 -15.21
C ARG A 66 -11.79 0.44 -16.38
N ALA A 67 -10.74 -0.35 -16.64
CA ALA A 67 -10.80 -1.39 -17.65
C ALA A 67 -11.44 -2.66 -17.09
N ARG A 68 -11.98 -3.47 -17.99
CA ARG A 68 -12.28 -4.87 -17.67
C ARG A 68 -10.97 -5.62 -17.35
N PRO A 69 -11.04 -6.77 -16.67
CA PRO A 69 -9.86 -7.62 -16.49
C PRO A 69 -9.26 -8.02 -17.84
N GLU A 70 -8.18 -7.34 -18.22
CA GLU A 70 -7.42 -7.62 -19.44
C GLU A 70 -6.20 -8.48 -19.12
N ARG A 71 -5.79 -9.30 -20.09
CA ARG A 71 -4.62 -10.16 -19.98
C ARG A 71 -3.34 -9.31 -20.08
N LEU A 72 -2.46 -9.51 -19.12
CA LEU A 72 -1.17 -8.83 -18.98
C LEU A 72 -0.05 -9.89 -18.96
N ASP A 73 -0.14 -10.86 -19.86
CA ASP A 73 0.68 -12.06 -19.95
C ASP A 73 1.86 -11.95 -20.92
N THR A 74 2.02 -10.80 -21.57
CA THR A 74 3.11 -10.53 -22.50
C THR A 74 3.81 -9.22 -22.16
N PHE A 75 5.10 -9.12 -22.51
CA PHE A 75 5.87 -7.88 -22.41
C PHE A 75 5.13 -6.69 -23.06
N ILE A 76 4.60 -6.90 -24.27
CA ILE A 76 3.93 -5.85 -25.05
C ILE A 76 2.63 -5.39 -24.40
N SER A 77 1.81 -6.30 -23.86
CA SER A 77 0.56 -5.91 -23.18
C SER A 77 0.83 -5.14 -21.89
N ARG A 78 1.85 -5.53 -21.12
CA ARG A 78 2.30 -4.79 -19.93
C ARG A 78 2.86 -3.41 -20.27
N GLN A 79 3.78 -3.34 -21.24
CA GLN A 79 4.36 -2.07 -21.70
C GLN A 79 3.28 -1.12 -22.24
N THR A 80 2.36 -1.62 -23.06
CA THR A 80 1.31 -0.79 -23.68
C THR A 80 0.32 -0.27 -22.65
N SER A 81 -0.18 -1.14 -21.77
CA SER A 81 -1.12 -0.74 -20.72
C SER A 81 -0.48 0.24 -19.72
N LEU A 82 0.81 0.08 -19.41
CA LEU A 82 1.56 1.00 -18.57
C LEU A 82 1.77 2.36 -19.24
N ASN A 83 2.19 2.38 -20.51
CA ASN A 83 2.31 3.60 -21.33
C ASN A 83 1.02 4.42 -21.30
N ILE A 84 -0.12 3.77 -21.50
CA ILE A 84 -1.44 4.42 -21.44
C ILE A 84 -1.73 4.94 -20.03
N HIS A 85 -1.39 4.17 -19.00
CA HIS A 85 -1.72 4.52 -17.61
C HIS A 85 -0.98 5.76 -17.12
N ILE A 86 0.31 5.88 -17.45
CA ILE A 86 1.14 7.00 -16.97
C ILE A 86 0.88 8.30 -17.73
N ASP A 87 0.33 8.22 -18.94
CA ASP A 87 -0.05 9.40 -19.70
C ASP A 87 -1.42 9.91 -19.23
N HIS A 88 -1.42 10.87 -18.31
CA HIS A 88 -2.63 11.52 -17.80
C HIS A 88 -3.42 12.31 -18.87
N GLY A 89 -2.87 12.54 -20.06
CA GLY A 89 -3.60 13.08 -21.21
C GLY A 89 -4.44 12.02 -21.91
N ASN A 90 -4.07 10.74 -21.76
CA ASN A 90 -4.78 9.61 -22.32
C ASN A 90 -5.78 9.04 -21.31
N TRP A 91 -7.06 9.19 -21.61
CA TRP A 91 -8.14 8.74 -20.73
C TRP A 91 -8.60 7.31 -21.00
N THR A 92 -7.95 6.58 -21.91
CA THR A 92 -8.24 5.18 -22.20
C THR A 92 -8.20 4.36 -20.90
N PRO A 93 -9.26 3.58 -20.59
CA PRO A 93 -9.28 2.76 -19.39
C PRO A 93 -8.11 1.77 -19.35
N THR A 94 -7.52 1.60 -18.17
CA THR A 94 -6.44 0.65 -17.91
C THR A 94 -6.77 -0.22 -16.69
N PRO A 95 -6.15 -1.41 -16.55
CA PRO A 95 -6.34 -2.31 -15.42
C PRO A 95 -5.65 -1.83 -14.13
N HIS A 96 -5.12 -0.61 -14.12
CA HIS A 96 -4.32 -0.06 -13.04
C HIS A 96 -5.13 0.87 -12.13
N ILE A 97 -4.90 0.76 -10.81
CA ILE A 97 -5.38 1.69 -9.79
C ILE A 97 -4.16 2.28 -9.07
N SER A 98 -3.93 3.58 -9.25
CA SER A 98 -2.75 4.28 -8.73
C SER A 98 -2.84 4.60 -7.23
N PHE A 99 -1.73 4.47 -6.52
CA PHE A 99 -1.54 4.89 -5.15
C PHE A 99 -0.16 5.55 -4.99
N THR A 100 0.05 6.20 -3.86
CA THR A 100 1.37 6.71 -3.44
C THR A 100 1.69 6.29 -2.02
N ASP A 101 2.96 6.08 -1.67
CA ASP A 101 3.39 5.92 -0.27
C ASP A 101 3.89 7.24 0.34
N SER A 102 3.80 8.35 -0.40
CA SER A 102 4.28 9.66 -0.01
C SER A 102 3.14 10.59 0.45
N PRO A 103 3.10 11.03 1.72
CA PRO A 103 2.14 12.03 2.18
C PRO A 103 2.33 13.38 1.47
N ASP A 104 3.57 13.77 1.17
CA ASP A 104 3.88 15.01 0.44
C ASP A 104 3.26 15.02 -0.97
N GLU A 105 3.24 13.86 -1.65
CA GLU A 105 2.59 13.73 -2.95
C GLU A 105 1.07 13.89 -2.86
N VAL A 106 0.45 13.39 -1.78
CA VAL A 106 -0.98 13.59 -1.51
C VAL A 106 -1.29 15.06 -1.31
N GLU A 107 -0.51 15.78 -0.51
CA GLU A 107 -0.69 17.21 -0.25
C GLU A 107 -0.49 18.06 -1.51
N ARG A 108 0.57 17.76 -2.28
CA ARG A 108 0.84 18.41 -3.56
C ARG A 108 -0.31 18.18 -4.54
N LEU A 109 -0.83 16.97 -4.61
CA LEU A 109 -1.95 16.61 -5.47
C LEU A 109 -3.25 17.30 -5.03
N ALA A 110 -3.54 17.34 -3.73
CA ALA A 110 -4.68 18.04 -3.16
C ALA A 110 -4.61 19.55 -3.48
N SER A 111 -3.45 20.17 -3.26
CA SER A 111 -3.21 21.59 -3.56
C SER A 111 -3.39 21.88 -5.06
N LEU A 112 -2.81 21.05 -5.93
CA LEU A 112 -2.95 21.20 -7.38
C LEU A 112 -4.41 21.10 -7.83
N ARG A 113 -5.15 20.13 -7.29
CA ARG A 113 -6.57 19.92 -7.62
C ARG A 113 -7.46 21.02 -7.04
N GLY A 114 -7.17 21.51 -5.83
CA GLY A 114 -7.86 22.62 -5.22
C GLY A 114 -7.74 23.92 -6.02
N ARG A 115 -6.54 24.22 -6.56
CA ARG A 115 -6.34 25.34 -7.51
C ARG A 115 -7.16 25.23 -8.80
N ARG A 116 -7.60 24.02 -9.15
CA ARG A 116 -8.48 23.74 -10.29
C ARG A 116 -9.95 23.62 -9.88
N HIS A 117 -10.30 24.07 -8.67
CA HIS A 117 -11.65 23.99 -8.10
C HIS A 117 -12.24 22.57 -8.11
N ARG A 118 -11.38 21.56 -7.97
CA ARG A 118 -11.82 20.18 -7.71
C ARG A 118 -12.01 19.97 -6.20
N GLY A 119 -12.90 19.06 -5.86
CA GLY A 119 -13.27 18.71 -4.49
C GLY A 119 -14.77 18.37 -4.39
N PRO A 120 -15.25 17.93 -3.21
CA PRO A 120 -14.47 17.58 -2.01
C PRO A 120 -13.56 16.36 -2.24
N PHE A 121 -12.53 16.21 -1.42
CA PHE A 121 -11.60 15.10 -1.53
C PHE A 121 -11.79 14.03 -0.45
N THR A 122 -11.61 12.77 -0.84
CA THR A 122 -11.54 11.63 0.09
C THR A 122 -10.17 10.99 -0.01
N LEU A 123 -9.48 10.84 1.11
CA LEU A 123 -8.27 10.04 1.21
C LEU A 123 -8.65 8.58 1.49
N THR A 124 -8.29 7.68 0.59
CA THR A 124 -8.37 6.23 0.82
C THR A 124 -6.98 5.70 1.16
N VAL A 125 -6.91 4.89 2.21
CA VAL A 125 -5.67 4.26 2.67
C VAL A 125 -5.83 2.76 2.61
N ILE A 126 -4.84 2.06 2.06
CA ILE A 126 -4.84 0.60 1.94
C ILE A 126 -3.60 0.00 2.57
N ASP A 127 -3.72 -1.25 3.00
CA ASP A 127 -2.62 -2.10 3.44
C ASP A 127 -2.13 -2.97 2.26
N PRO A 128 -0.99 -2.63 1.64
CA PRO A 128 -0.46 -3.43 0.54
C PRO A 128 -0.02 -4.83 0.96
N ASP A 129 0.27 -5.09 2.24
CA ASP A 129 0.65 -6.44 2.68
C ASP A 129 -0.54 -7.40 2.67
N GLU A 130 -1.77 -6.91 2.86
CA GLU A 130 -2.99 -7.71 2.66
C GLU A 130 -3.08 -8.23 1.22
N ARG A 131 -2.73 -7.35 0.28
CA ARG A 131 -2.75 -7.66 -1.14
C ARG A 131 -1.71 -8.72 -1.47
N ILE A 132 -0.49 -8.55 -0.97
CA ILE A 132 0.59 -9.52 -1.16
C ILE A 132 0.24 -10.89 -0.56
N ARG A 133 -0.37 -10.92 0.63
CA ARG A 133 -0.80 -12.18 1.28
C ARG A 133 -1.85 -12.94 0.47
N LYS A 134 -2.68 -12.23 -0.30
CA LYS A 134 -3.63 -12.84 -1.27
C LYS A 134 -2.95 -13.26 -2.58
N GLY A 135 -1.63 -13.10 -2.70
CA GLY A 135 -0.89 -13.37 -3.93
C GLY A 135 -1.20 -12.38 -5.05
N LEU A 136 -1.68 -11.18 -4.72
CA LEU A 136 -2.00 -10.13 -5.68
C LEU A 136 -0.82 -9.16 -5.83
N PRO A 137 -0.53 -8.66 -7.03
CA PRO A 137 0.64 -7.80 -7.26
C PRO A 137 0.41 -6.36 -6.80
N VAL A 138 1.46 -5.77 -6.23
CA VAL A 138 1.65 -4.32 -6.03
C VAL A 138 2.90 -3.95 -6.80
N LEU A 139 2.81 -3.00 -7.74
CA LEU A 139 3.94 -2.65 -8.61
C LEU A 139 4.39 -1.21 -8.33
N ASN A 140 5.70 -0.97 -8.34
CA ASN A 140 6.27 0.36 -8.29
C ASN A 140 6.43 0.89 -9.72
N VAL A 141 5.72 1.98 -10.05
CA VAL A 141 5.63 2.49 -11.43
C VAL A 141 7.00 2.85 -11.99
N GLY A 142 7.86 3.50 -11.21
CA GLY A 142 9.21 3.86 -11.67
C GLY A 142 10.03 2.64 -12.11
N ARG A 143 9.98 1.55 -11.33
CA ARG A 143 10.66 0.30 -11.67
C ARG A 143 10.07 -0.38 -12.91
N GLU A 144 8.74 -0.38 -13.04
CA GLU A 144 8.10 -0.96 -14.22
C GLU A 144 8.38 -0.13 -15.47
N MET A 145 8.46 1.21 -15.35
CA MET A 145 8.82 2.07 -16.47
C MET A 145 10.24 1.80 -16.96
N GLU A 146 11.18 1.59 -16.05
CA GLU A 146 12.56 1.20 -16.38
C GLU A 146 12.62 -0.16 -17.09
N GLU A 147 11.96 -1.18 -16.51
CA GLU A 147 11.91 -2.54 -17.08
C GLU A 147 11.35 -2.55 -18.50
N TYR A 148 10.21 -1.88 -18.69
CA TYR A 148 9.51 -1.85 -19.98
C TYR A 148 10.00 -0.74 -20.91
N ASN A 149 11.05 0.00 -20.55
CA ASN A 149 11.55 1.16 -21.31
C ASN A 149 10.42 2.13 -21.73
N VAL A 150 9.50 2.38 -20.79
CA VAL A 150 8.37 3.28 -20.98
C VAL A 150 8.87 4.72 -20.79
N ARG A 151 8.70 5.53 -21.83
CA ARG A 151 9.16 6.92 -21.82
C ARG A 151 8.26 7.75 -20.93
N ASP A 152 8.87 8.54 -20.06
CA ASP A 152 8.17 9.53 -19.24
C ASP A 152 7.49 10.60 -20.12
N PRO A 153 6.15 10.71 -20.09
CA PRO A 153 5.42 11.75 -20.81
C PRO A 153 5.55 13.14 -20.16
N TYR A 154 6.05 13.23 -18.92
CA TYR A 154 6.12 14.47 -18.14
C TYR A 154 7.52 14.72 -17.58
N ILE A 155 8.20 15.76 -18.08
CA ILE A 155 9.53 16.14 -17.58
C ILE A 155 9.46 16.45 -16.07
N ASN A 156 10.34 15.80 -15.29
CA ASN A 156 10.52 15.99 -13.84
C ASN A 156 9.40 15.44 -12.95
N VAL A 157 8.68 14.39 -13.36
CA VAL A 157 7.80 13.66 -12.45
C VAL A 157 8.58 12.53 -11.77
N GLY A 158 8.64 12.57 -10.43
CA GLY A 158 9.16 11.46 -9.66
C GLY A 158 8.14 10.32 -9.60
N TYR A 159 8.53 9.12 -10.03
CA TYR A 159 7.69 7.91 -9.96
C TYR A 159 8.11 6.94 -8.85
N SER A 160 9.08 7.31 -8.01
CA SER A 160 9.62 6.45 -6.95
C SER A 160 8.58 6.09 -5.89
N HIS A 161 7.62 6.98 -5.65
CA HIS A 161 6.55 6.81 -4.67
C HIS A 161 5.23 6.40 -5.31
N HIS A 162 5.18 6.21 -6.63
CA HIS A 162 3.96 5.87 -7.35
C HIS A 162 3.84 4.34 -7.46
N TYR A 163 2.77 3.81 -6.90
CA TYR A 163 2.43 2.38 -6.96
C TYR A 163 1.14 2.15 -7.72
N ILE A 164 1.00 0.96 -8.29
CA ILE A 164 -0.23 0.51 -8.96
C ILE A 164 -0.68 -0.84 -8.40
N CYS A 165 -1.98 -0.94 -8.13
CA CYS A 165 -2.69 -2.18 -7.87
C CYS A 165 -3.47 -2.57 -9.13
N LEU A 166 -3.42 -3.85 -9.51
CA LEU A 166 -4.12 -4.36 -10.69
C LEU A 166 -5.57 -4.76 -10.41
N TRP A 167 -6.45 -4.44 -11.36
CA TRP A 167 -7.87 -4.80 -11.53
C TRP A 167 -8.83 -4.39 -10.42
N GLU A 168 -8.53 -4.71 -9.18
CA GLU A 168 -9.42 -4.50 -8.05
C GLU A 168 -8.63 -4.32 -6.75
N VAL A 169 -9.15 -3.47 -5.86
CA VAL A 169 -8.80 -3.43 -4.44
C VAL A 169 -10.07 -3.73 -3.64
N THR A 170 -9.99 -4.77 -2.82
CA THR A 170 -11.09 -5.29 -1.99
C THR A 170 -11.23 -4.50 -0.68
N PRO A 171 -12.41 -4.51 -0.06
CA PRO A 171 -12.63 -3.84 1.22
C PRO A 171 -11.70 -4.33 2.34
N GLY A 172 -11.27 -5.60 2.29
CA GLY A 172 -10.33 -6.15 3.26
C GLY A 172 -8.92 -5.54 3.20
N GLU A 173 -8.51 -5.04 2.03
CA GLU A 173 -7.24 -4.31 1.85
C GLU A 173 -7.34 -2.87 2.37
N VAL A 174 -8.54 -2.29 2.45
CA VAL A 174 -8.75 -0.91 2.88
C VAL A 174 -8.56 -0.79 4.40
N VAL A 175 -7.77 0.21 4.80
CA VAL A 175 -7.57 0.61 6.21
C VAL A 175 -8.65 1.59 6.63
N GLY A 176 -9.00 2.52 5.74
CA GLY A 176 -10.10 3.45 5.95
C GLY A 176 -10.22 4.50 4.86
N HIS A 177 -11.21 5.37 5.06
CA HIS A 177 -11.46 6.54 4.24
C HIS A 177 -11.62 7.77 5.12
N TRP A 178 -11.03 8.89 4.72
CA TRP A 178 -11.10 10.16 5.46
C TRP A 178 -11.50 11.27 4.52
N LYS A 179 -12.37 12.17 4.98
CA LYS A 179 -12.58 13.46 4.31
C LYS A 179 -11.28 14.25 4.43
N TRP A 180 -10.70 14.64 3.30
CA TRP A 180 -9.40 15.31 3.27
C TRP A 180 -9.43 16.60 4.09
N GLU A 181 -10.50 17.37 3.98
CA GLU A 181 -10.66 18.66 4.65
C GLU A 181 -10.72 18.52 6.18
N ALA A 182 -11.11 17.34 6.68
CA ALA A 182 -11.16 17.07 8.11
C ALA A 182 -9.78 16.70 8.67
N ILE A 183 -8.95 15.99 7.90
CA ILE A 183 -7.64 15.51 8.38
C ILE A 183 -6.52 16.52 8.12
N VAL A 184 -6.57 17.29 7.04
CA VAL A 184 -5.51 18.24 6.66
C VAL A 184 -5.40 19.43 7.63
N MET A 185 -6.36 19.59 8.56
CA MET A 185 -6.27 20.57 9.65
C MET A 185 -5.21 20.20 10.69
N ASN A 186 -4.78 18.94 10.74
CA ASN A 186 -3.65 18.49 11.54
C ASN A 186 -2.39 18.48 10.66
N GLU A 187 -1.38 19.28 11.03
CA GLU A 187 -0.10 19.35 10.31
C GLU A 187 0.62 17.98 10.25
N ASN A 188 0.40 17.12 11.24
CA ASN A 188 0.96 15.77 11.34
C ASN A 188 -0.09 14.69 11.05
N TRP A 189 -1.07 14.95 10.17
CA TRP A 189 -2.17 14.03 9.88
C TRP A 189 -1.69 12.63 9.49
N TYR A 190 -0.57 12.51 8.79
CA TYR A 190 -0.04 11.22 8.37
C TYR A 190 0.44 10.41 9.58
N GLU A 191 1.29 11.00 10.41
CA GLU A 191 1.90 10.36 11.58
C GLU A 191 0.93 10.16 12.75
N GLU A 192 -0.02 11.07 12.95
CA GLU A 192 -0.92 11.05 14.12
C GLU A 192 -2.28 10.41 13.83
N ILE A 193 -2.72 10.35 12.56
CA ILE A 193 -4.03 9.79 12.18
C ILE A 193 -3.86 8.52 11.36
N ILE A 194 -3.11 8.59 10.25
CA ILE A 194 -3.04 7.51 9.28
C ILE A 194 -2.17 6.35 9.77
N ILE A 195 -0.94 6.60 10.21
CA ILE A 195 -0.03 5.56 10.70
C ILE A 195 -0.64 4.80 11.89
N PRO A 196 -1.24 5.44 12.91
CA PRO A 196 -1.88 4.70 14.00
C PRO A 196 -3.08 3.87 13.54
N ALA A 197 -3.89 4.36 12.59
CA ALA A 197 -4.99 3.59 12.02
C ALA A 197 -4.48 2.37 11.25
N PHE A 198 -3.42 2.54 10.47
CA PHE A 198 -2.74 1.46 9.76
C PHE A 198 -2.18 0.40 10.70
N SER A 199 -1.45 0.80 11.76
CA SER A 199 -0.92 -0.13 12.75
C SER A 199 -2.02 -0.91 13.48
N ARG A 200 -3.13 -0.24 13.87
CA ARG A 200 -4.27 -0.92 14.48
C ARG A 200 -4.92 -1.93 13.53
N ALA A 201 -5.05 -1.59 12.24
CA ALA A 201 -5.58 -2.51 11.24
C ALA A 201 -4.67 -3.74 11.09
N GLN A 202 -3.35 -3.56 11.00
CA GLN A 202 -2.40 -4.67 10.94
C GLN A 202 -2.46 -5.56 12.20
N GLN A 203 -2.49 -4.97 13.39
CA GLN A 203 -2.60 -5.71 14.66
C GLN A 203 -3.91 -6.50 14.75
N ALA A 204 -5.04 -5.89 14.40
CA ALA A 204 -6.33 -6.56 14.42
C ALA A 204 -6.38 -7.76 13.47
N ARG A 205 -5.69 -7.66 12.32
CA ARG A 205 -5.61 -8.76 11.35
C ARG A 205 -4.64 -9.86 11.79
N ALA A 206 -3.48 -9.49 12.35
CA ALA A 206 -2.55 -10.45 12.95
C ALA A 206 -3.23 -11.27 14.06
N ALA A 207 -4.01 -10.62 14.93
CA ALA A 207 -4.79 -11.29 15.96
C ALA A 207 -5.82 -12.28 15.38
N ARG A 208 -6.55 -11.88 14.33
CA ARG A 208 -7.51 -12.78 13.64
C ARG A 208 -6.82 -14.00 13.02
N ASN A 209 -5.66 -13.81 12.40
CA ASN A 209 -4.92 -14.92 11.79
C ASN A 209 -4.43 -15.91 12.85
N LEU A 210 -4.00 -15.43 14.03
CA LEU A 210 -3.61 -16.29 15.14
C LEU A 210 -4.82 -17.08 15.68
N LEU A 211 -5.97 -16.43 15.85
CA LEU A 211 -7.20 -17.11 16.28
C LEU A 211 -7.60 -18.22 15.30
N ASN A 212 -7.60 -17.93 13.99
CA ASN A 212 -7.91 -18.93 12.97
C ASN A 212 -6.92 -20.12 13.00
N LEU A 213 -5.64 -19.86 13.28
CA LEU A 213 -4.64 -20.91 13.44
C LEU A 213 -4.93 -21.78 14.67
N PHE A 214 -5.27 -21.17 15.80
CA PHE A 214 -5.66 -21.91 17.01
C PHE A 214 -6.91 -22.76 16.77
N ASP A 215 -7.93 -22.24 16.09
CA ASP A 215 -9.14 -23.00 15.76
C ASP A 215 -8.83 -24.22 14.87
N CYS A 216 -7.93 -24.06 13.88
CA CYS A 216 -7.47 -25.18 13.06
C CYS A 216 -6.67 -26.23 13.85
N LEU A 217 -5.89 -25.80 14.85
CA LEU A 217 -5.10 -26.70 15.70
C LEU A 217 -5.94 -27.39 16.79
N SER A 218 -6.99 -26.75 17.30
CA SER A 218 -7.87 -27.30 18.33
C SER A 218 -8.84 -28.38 17.83
N LEU A 219 -8.98 -28.56 16.51
CA LEU A 219 -9.84 -29.58 15.89
C LEU A 219 -9.18 -30.96 15.69
N SER A 220 -7.95 -31.20 16.19
CA SER A 220 -7.28 -32.51 16.09
C SER A 220 -7.59 -33.49 17.24
N ASN A 221 -8.50 -33.16 18.14
CA ASN A 221 -8.99 -34.10 19.15
C ASN A 221 -10.24 -34.79 18.62
N ASP A 222 -10.09 -35.65 17.63
CA ASP A 222 -11.13 -36.61 17.28
C ASP A 222 -11.05 -37.77 18.29
N PRO A 223 -12.00 -37.91 19.24
CA PRO A 223 -12.05 -39.05 20.16
C PRO A 223 -12.39 -40.37 19.47
N THR A 224 -12.54 -40.38 18.14
CA THR A 224 -12.95 -41.56 17.38
C THR A 224 -11.80 -42.34 16.73
N ASP A 225 -10.54 -42.03 17.03
CA ASP A 225 -9.41 -42.90 16.66
C ASP A 225 -9.43 -44.18 17.52
N PRO A 226 -9.76 -45.36 16.94
CA PRO A 226 -9.86 -46.61 17.68
C PRO A 226 -8.50 -47.26 17.96
N SER A 227 -7.37 -46.57 17.72
CA SER A 227 -6.03 -47.11 17.95
C SER A 227 -5.52 -47.02 19.39
N ASN A 228 -6.25 -46.37 20.30
CA ASN A 228 -5.99 -46.47 21.75
C ASN A 228 -6.66 -47.70 22.37
N LEU A 229 -6.26 -48.87 21.88
CA LEU A 229 -6.64 -50.19 22.38
C LEU A 229 -5.53 -50.70 23.31
N PHE A 230 -5.29 -50.00 24.42
CA PHE A 230 -4.54 -50.55 25.53
C PHE A 230 -5.35 -50.43 26.82
N HIS A 231 -6.02 -51.55 27.10
CA HIS A 231 -6.29 -52.12 28.42
C HIS A 231 -6.75 -51.17 29.53
N GLU A 232 -8.07 -51.19 29.76
CA GLU A 232 -8.62 -51.28 31.10
C GLU A 232 -7.90 -52.40 31.88
N GLU A 233 -7.32 -52.05 33.03
CA GLU A 233 -7.66 -52.77 34.27
C GLU A 233 -7.84 -51.77 35.42
N ARG A 234 -8.91 -52.03 36.15
CA ARG A 234 -9.43 -51.34 37.34
C ARG A 234 -8.39 -51.24 38.45
N GLU A 235 -8.48 -50.18 39.25
CA GLU A 235 -9.05 -50.26 40.61
C GLU A 235 -9.25 -48.88 41.25
N SER A 236 -10.31 -48.80 42.04
CA SER A 236 -10.84 -47.63 42.76
C SER A 236 -10.06 -47.36 44.08
N PRO A 237 -10.60 -46.62 45.06
CA PRO A 237 -10.39 -45.18 45.26
C PRO A 237 -9.75 -44.87 46.63
N SER A 238 -9.09 -43.72 46.80
CA SER A 238 -8.93 -43.12 48.13
C SER A 238 -8.58 -41.62 48.08
N GLU A 239 -8.88 -41.02 49.22
CA GLU A 239 -9.06 -39.61 49.53
C GLU A 239 -7.78 -38.76 49.54
N GLU A 240 -8.03 -37.47 49.81
CA GLU A 240 -7.16 -36.49 50.49
C GLU A 240 -6.35 -35.48 49.66
N LYS A 241 -6.89 -34.26 49.72
CA LYS A 241 -6.28 -33.02 50.25
C LYS A 241 -5.00 -32.45 49.64
N ASN A 242 -5.06 -31.11 49.62
CA ASN A 242 -3.97 -30.14 49.63
C ASN A 242 -3.22 -30.04 48.29
N SER A 243 -2.66 -28.92 47.86
CA SER A 243 -2.62 -27.51 48.25
C SER A 243 -1.59 -26.91 47.28
N SER A 244 -1.59 -25.59 47.12
CA SER A 244 -0.45 -24.80 46.62
C SER A 244 -0.34 -24.57 45.11
N ARG A 245 -0.91 -23.43 44.70
CA ARG A 245 -0.13 -22.22 44.34
C ARG A 245 1.32 -22.48 43.89
N THR A 246 1.61 -22.28 42.61
CA THR A 246 2.96 -21.89 42.17
C THR A 246 2.86 -20.91 41.00
N SER A 247 3.34 -19.70 41.24
CA SER A 247 3.65 -18.67 40.26
C SER A 247 4.95 -18.99 39.53
N MET A 248 5.04 -18.75 38.23
CA MET A 248 6.31 -18.59 37.49
C MET A 248 6.13 -17.47 36.46
N THR A 249 6.56 -16.25 36.79
CA THR A 249 7.86 -15.62 36.50
C THR A 249 8.05 -15.23 35.04
N ASN A 250 8.00 -13.91 34.83
CA ASN A 250 8.30 -13.17 33.62
C ASN A 250 9.77 -13.37 33.19
N LEU A 251 9.98 -13.70 31.91
CA LEU A 251 11.29 -13.61 31.26
C LEU A 251 11.35 -12.31 30.43
N SER A 252 12.12 -11.37 30.97
CA SER A 252 12.56 -10.13 30.33
C SER A 252 13.74 -10.45 29.39
N MET A 253 13.59 -10.19 28.09
CA MET A 253 14.71 -10.23 27.13
C MET A 253 15.06 -8.81 26.70
N ASN A 254 16.22 -8.33 27.16
CA ASN A 254 16.83 -7.09 26.75
C ASN A 254 17.47 -7.23 25.36
N THR A 255 17.08 -6.37 24.42
CA THR A 255 17.69 -6.24 23.10
C THR A 255 18.82 -5.21 23.16
N THR A 256 20.04 -5.62 22.79
CA THR A 256 21.18 -4.69 22.58
C THR A 256 21.46 -4.60 21.08
N ILE A 257 21.29 -3.40 20.51
CA ILE A 257 21.61 -3.08 19.11
C ILE A 257 22.94 -2.33 19.06
N PRO A 258 23.95 -2.74 18.26
CA PRO A 258 25.14 -1.93 18.01
C PRO A 258 24.88 -0.87 16.93
N LYS A 259 25.26 0.38 17.24
CA LYS A 259 25.35 1.50 16.31
C LYS A 259 26.57 1.35 15.40
N THR A 260 26.40 1.51 14.09
CA THR A 260 27.51 1.69 13.15
C THR A 260 27.47 3.10 12.53
N HIS A 261 28.66 3.67 12.43
CA HIS A 261 28.94 5.05 12.06
C HIS A 261 28.79 5.28 10.55
N SER A 262 28.23 6.44 10.19
CA SER A 262 28.13 6.96 8.83
C SER A 262 29.36 7.85 8.54
N THR A 263 30.05 7.55 7.44
CA THR A 263 31.16 8.35 6.89
C THR A 263 30.67 9.13 5.69
N LEU A 264 30.66 10.46 5.81
CA LEU A 264 30.34 11.42 4.75
C LEU A 264 31.52 11.55 3.77
N SER A 265 31.28 11.27 2.49
CA SER A 265 32.16 11.65 1.39
C SER A 265 31.64 12.93 0.71
N ARG A 266 32.53 13.93 0.60
CA ARG A 266 32.32 15.22 -0.07
C ARG A 266 32.20 15.04 -1.58
N ILE A 267 31.16 15.62 -2.17
CA ILE A 267 31.02 15.83 -3.61
C ILE A 267 31.58 17.22 -3.95
N SER A 268 32.55 17.25 -4.87
CA SER A 268 33.04 18.48 -5.52
C SER A 268 32.05 18.93 -6.60
N ILE A 269 31.62 20.19 -6.54
CA ILE A 269 30.81 20.84 -7.58
C ILE A 269 31.73 21.66 -8.47
N GLY A 270 31.77 21.31 -9.76
CA GLY A 270 32.44 22.08 -10.81
C GLY A 270 31.55 23.19 -11.36
N GLN A 271 32.15 24.37 -11.55
CA GLN A 271 31.71 25.48 -12.38
C GLN A 271 31.58 24.99 -13.84
N GLY A 272 30.68 25.39 -14.73
CA GLY A 272 29.67 26.44 -14.84
C GLY A 272 29.53 26.74 -16.34
N THR A 273 28.33 27.02 -16.87
CA THR A 273 28.17 27.77 -18.14
C THR A 273 26.92 28.65 -18.08
N ALA A 274 27.04 29.83 -18.70
CA ALA A 274 26.26 31.04 -18.42
C ALA A 274 24.97 31.19 -19.25
N ASP A 275 24.14 30.14 -19.31
CA ASP A 275 22.84 30.20 -20.03
C ASP A 275 21.61 29.89 -19.15
N GLU A 276 21.79 29.91 -17.82
CA GLU A 276 20.76 29.51 -16.85
C GLU A 276 20.10 30.69 -16.10
N ARG A 277 20.26 31.93 -16.59
CA ARG A 277 19.77 33.16 -15.91
C ARG A 277 18.38 33.64 -16.32
N LYS A 278 17.52 32.77 -16.86
CA LYS A 278 16.10 33.12 -17.16
C LYS A 278 15.05 32.26 -16.45
N ARG A 279 15.42 31.37 -15.52
CA ARG A 279 14.45 30.50 -14.80
C ARG A 279 14.56 30.51 -13.27
N LEU A 280 15.43 31.33 -12.69
CA LEU A 280 15.59 31.43 -11.24
C LEU A 280 14.58 32.37 -10.54
N THR A 281 13.63 32.98 -11.25
CA THR A 281 12.62 33.84 -10.60
C THR A 281 11.53 33.07 -9.85
N SER A 282 11.38 31.75 -10.05
CA SER A 282 10.27 31.01 -9.45
C SER A 282 10.45 30.64 -7.96
N CYS A 283 11.69 30.52 -7.46
CA CYS A 283 11.92 30.15 -6.06
C CYS A 283 11.91 31.37 -5.12
N ASP A 284 12.44 32.50 -5.57
CA ASP A 284 12.42 33.75 -4.79
C ASP A 284 10.99 34.30 -4.63
N ASP A 285 10.13 34.08 -5.63
CA ASP A 285 8.71 34.43 -5.55
C ASP A 285 7.95 33.55 -4.55
N MET A 286 8.36 32.29 -4.35
CA MET A 286 7.76 31.40 -3.34
C MET A 286 8.15 31.79 -1.90
N ILE A 287 9.37 32.26 -1.68
CA ILE A 287 9.82 32.74 -0.36
C ILE A 287 9.11 34.05 0.00
N LYS A 288 9.01 34.99 -0.95
CA LYS A 288 8.25 36.25 -0.74
C LYS A 288 6.77 36.00 -0.47
N MET A 289 6.15 35.02 -1.13
CA MET A 289 4.73 34.69 -0.92
C MET A 289 4.48 34.04 0.45
N ARG A 290 5.41 33.21 0.95
CA ARG A 290 5.34 32.67 2.34
C ARG A 290 5.47 33.77 3.39
N GLU A 291 6.33 34.76 3.17
CA GLU A 291 6.45 35.91 4.09
C GLU A 291 5.21 36.82 4.08
N GLU A 292 4.55 36.99 2.93
CA GLU A 292 3.32 37.78 2.83
C GLU A 292 2.11 37.09 3.48
N ILE A 293 2.01 35.76 3.39
CA ILE A 293 0.96 34.99 4.06
C ILE A 293 1.14 35.03 5.59
N GLY A 294 2.38 34.91 6.08
CA GLY A 294 2.69 35.05 7.51
C GLY A 294 2.39 36.44 8.07
N LYS A 295 2.56 37.50 7.28
CA LYS A 295 2.19 38.88 7.67
C LYS A 295 0.68 39.09 7.74
N LYS A 296 -0.10 38.47 6.84
CA LYS A 296 -1.57 38.59 6.84
C LYS A 296 -2.24 37.82 7.99
N GLN A 297 -1.67 36.69 8.42
CA GLN A 297 -2.18 35.95 9.59
C GLN A 297 -1.91 36.65 10.93
N LYS A 298 -0.81 37.40 11.06
CA LYS A 298 -0.54 38.22 12.26
C LYS A 298 -1.51 39.40 12.43
N VAL A 299 -2.05 39.94 11.33
CA VAL A 299 -3.02 41.06 11.40
C VAL A 299 -4.41 40.56 11.85
N LEU A 300 -4.79 39.32 11.54
CA LEU A 300 -6.06 38.75 12.03
C LEU A 300 -6.05 38.45 13.53
N HIS A 301 -4.88 38.22 14.14
CA HIS A 301 -4.77 37.90 15.56
C HIS A 301 -4.67 39.13 16.48
N CYS A 302 -4.69 40.35 15.93
CA CYS A 302 -4.74 41.61 16.69
C CYS A 302 -6.10 42.32 16.63
N LEU A 303 -7.13 41.67 16.06
CA LEU A 303 -8.49 42.22 15.93
C LEU A 303 -9.54 41.39 16.70
N HIS A 304 -9.12 40.66 17.73
CA HIS A 304 -9.96 40.11 18.81
C HIS A 304 -9.23 40.37 20.14
#